data_AF-A0A939K8K2-F1
#
_entry.id   AF-A0A939K8K2-F1
#
_cell.length_a   1.000
_cell.length_b   1.000
_cell.length_c   1.000
_cell.angle_alpha   90.00
_cell.angle_beta   90.00
_cell.angle_gamma   90.00
#
_symmetry.space_group_name_H-M   'P 1'
#
loop_
_entity.id
_entity.type
_entity.pdbx_description
1 polymer ?
#
loop_
_entity_poly.entity_id
_entity_poly.type
_entity_poly.pdbx_seq_one_letter_code
_entity_poly.pdbx_strand_id
1 'polypeptide(L)' 'MTISTETAYKQAFIHFDELVACMGDNQELQNQARALAKAIQSYEQAHIPFPKPVPQKGDD' A
#
# COMPACT_ATOMS: atom_id res chain seq x y z
N MET A 1 0.20 -12.24 -2.94
CA MET A 1 1.29 -11.87 -2.02
C MET A 1 0.67 -11.12 -0.86
N THR A 2 0.95 -11.54 0.38
CA THR A 2 0.40 -10.91 1.58
C THR A 2 1.57 -10.38 2.39
N ILE A 3 1.54 -9.10 2.72
CA ILE A 3 2.56 -8.45 3.54
C ILE A 3 2.09 -8.55 4.99
N SER A 4 2.91 -9.16 5.85
CA SER A 4 2.57 -9.40 7.26
C SER A 4 3.63 -8.87 8.23
N THR A 5 4.72 -8.32 7.72
CA THR A 5 5.83 -7.79 8.52
C THR A 5 6.29 -6.46 7.96
N GLU A 6 6.86 -5.60 8.82
CA GLU A 6 7.38 -4.30 8.40
C GLU A 6 8.54 -4.44 7.39
N THR A 7 9.37 -5.47 7.53
CA THR A 7 10.43 -5.78 6.57
C THR A 7 9.86 -6.11 5.19
N ALA A 8 8.84 -6.97 5.14
CA ALA A 8 8.17 -7.31 3.88
C ALA A 8 7.47 -6.10 3.27
N TYR A 9 6.91 -5.21 4.10
CA TYR A 9 6.32 -3.95 3.67
C TYR A 9 7.36 -3.04 3.01
N LYS A 10 8.50 -2.81 3.67
CA LYS A 10 9.59 -2.00 3.11
C LYS A 10 10.12 -2.57 1.80
N GLN A 11 10.31 -3.89 1.72
CA GLN A 11 10.73 -4.54 0.48
C GLN A 11 9.67 -4.40 -0.63
N ALA A 12 8.39 -4.58 -0.31
CA ALA A 12 7.31 -4.37 -1.28
C ALA A 12 7.27 -2.92 -1.77
N PHE A 13 7.53 -1.95 -0.90
CA PHE A 13 7.56 -0.54 -1.27
C PHE A 13 8.73 -0.22 -2.22
N ILE A 14 9.92 -0.73 -1.93
CA ILE A 14 11.10 -0.60 -2.82
C ILE A 14 10.80 -1.25 -4.17
N HIS A 15 10.27 -2.47 -4.17
CA HIS A 15 9.97 -3.19 -5.40
C HIS A 15 8.86 -2.52 -6.23
N PHE A 16 7.90 -1.87 -5.56
CA PHE A 16 6.89 -1.06 -6.22
C PHE A 16 7.50 0.16 -6.91
N ASP A 17 8.43 0.85 -6.25
CA ASP A 17 9.16 1.99 -6.83
C ASP A 17 9.95 1.57 -8.09
N GLU A 18 10.66 0.44 -8.02
CA GLU A 18 11.39 -0.13 -9.16
C GLU A 18 10.44 -0.49 -10.33
N LEU A 19 9.29 -1.10 -10.01
CA LEU A 19 8.26 -1.43 -11.00
C LEU A 19 7.70 -0.17 -11.66
N VAL A 20 7.40 0.87 -10.89
CA VAL A 20 6.89 2.14 -11.42
C VAL A 20 7.92 2.84 -12.30
N ALA A 21 9.21 2.79 -11.92
CA ALA A 21 10.29 3.36 -12.71
C ALA A 21 10.50 2.62 -14.05
N CYS A 22 10.24 1.31 -14.09
CA CYS A 22 10.50 0.46 -15.25
C CYS A 22 9.26 0.17 -16.11
N MET A 23 8.05 0.28 -15.55
CA MET A 23 6.84 -0.25 -16.20
C MET A 23 6.56 0.37 -17.57
N GLY A 24 6.73 1.69 -17.73
CA GLY A 24 6.34 2.39 -18.96
C GLY A 24 4.98 1.89 -19.50
N ASP A 25 4.95 1.48 -20.77
CA ASP A 25 3.79 0.88 -21.44
C ASP A 25 3.70 -0.66 -21.31
N ASN A 26 4.56 -1.30 -20.52
CA ASN A 26 4.46 -2.74 -20.27
C ASN A 26 3.27 -3.06 -19.36
N GLN A 27 2.19 -3.53 -19.98
CA GLN A 27 0.96 -3.97 -19.32
C GLN A 27 1.22 -4.98 -18.18
N GLU A 28 2.17 -5.89 -18.36
CA GLU A 28 2.50 -6.89 -17.35
C GLU A 28 3.10 -6.24 -16.09
N LEU A 29 4.04 -5.31 -16.26
CA LEU A 29 4.65 -4.57 -15.15
C LEU A 29 3.63 -3.67 -14.45
N GLN A 30 2.72 -3.04 -15.19
CA GLN A 30 1.61 -2.28 -14.62
C GLN A 30 0.68 -3.17 -13.76
N ASN A 31 0.40 -4.40 -14.21
CA ASN A 31 -0.40 -5.35 -13.44
C ASN A 31 0.32 -5.79 -12.15
N GLN A 32 1.64 -6.03 -12.23
CA GLN A 32 2.46 -6.34 -11.06
C GLN A 32 2.49 -5.18 -10.07
N ALA A 33 2.69 -3.94 -10.55
CA ALA A 33 2.68 -2.75 -9.71
C ALA A 33 1.32 -2.57 -9.01
N ARG A 34 0.19 -2.78 -9.70
CA ARG A 34 -1.15 -2.75 -9.07
C ARG A 34 -1.32 -3.82 -7.99
N ALA A 35 -0.87 -5.05 -8.26
CA ALA A 35 -0.99 -6.14 -7.30
C ALA A 35 -0.19 -5.84 -6.02
N LEU A 36 1.01 -5.27 -6.19
CA LEU A 36 1.90 -4.89 -5.10
C LEU A 36 1.35 -3.71 -4.31
N ALA A 37 0.84 -2.67 -4.97
CA ALA A 37 0.15 -1.54 -4.34
C ALA A 37 -1.04 -2.00 -3.48
N LYS A 38 -1.82 -2.97 -3.95
CA LYS A 38 -2.93 -3.54 -3.18
C LYS A 38 -2.45 -4.27 -1.92
N ALA A 39 -1.34 -4.99 -2.00
CA ALA A 39 -0.74 -5.68 -0.86
C ALA A 39 -0.21 -4.68 0.19
N ILE A 40 0.46 -3.61 -0.26
CA ILE A 40 0.96 -2.51 0.57
C ILE A 40 -0.22 -1.84 1.30
N GLN A 41 -1.26 -1.45 0.56
CA GLN A 41 -2.46 -0.84 1.14
C GLN A 41 -3.14 -1.75 2.17
N SER A 42 -3.20 -3.06 1.91
CA SER A 42 -3.81 -4.01 2.83
C SER A 42 -3.04 -4.10 4.14
N TYR A 43 -1.71 -4.04 4.08
CA TYR A 43 -0.85 -3.96 5.25
C TYR A 43 -1.04 -2.64 6.00
N GLU A 44 -1.07 -1.51 5.30
CA GLU A 44 -1.33 -0.20 5.91
C GLU A 44 -2.69 -0.15 6.60
N GLN A 45 -3.75 -0.70 6.01
CA GLN A 45 -5.07 -0.77 6.64
C GLN A 45 -5.08 -1.64 7.91
N ALA A 46 -4.26 -2.68 7.95
CA ALA A 46 -4.15 -3.57 9.11
C ALA A 46 -3.26 -3.02 10.23
N HIS A 47 -2.23 -2.24 9.88
CA HIS A 47 -1.18 -1.79 10.81
C HIS A 47 -1.23 -0.29 11.14
N ILE A 48 -1.71 0.55 10.22
CA ILE A 48 -1.93 1.98 10.44
C ILE A 48 -3.39 2.17 10.85
N PRO A 49 -3.68 2.44 12.12
CA PRO A 49 -5.00 2.89 12.50
C PRO A 49 -5.18 4.27 11.87
N PHE A 50 -5.86 4.34 10.72
CA PHE A 50 -6.41 5.59 10.25
C PHE A 50 -7.25 6.16 11.41
N PRO A 51 -6.97 7.38 11.91
CA PRO A 51 -7.88 8.01 12.83
C PRO A 51 -9.19 8.14 12.05
N LYS A 52 -10.17 7.30 12.40
CA LYS A 52 -11.56 7.53 11.99
C LYS A 52 -11.82 8.98 12.39
N PRO A 53 -12.38 9.83 11.51
CA PRO A 53 -12.82 11.14 11.95
C PRO A 53 -13.74 10.88 13.12
N VAL A 54 -13.26 11.16 14.34
CA VAL A 54 -14.13 11.17 15.49
C VAL A 54 -15.17 12.22 15.12
N PRO A 55 -16.48 11.91 15.14
CA PRO A 55 -17.43 12.99 15.11
C PRO A 55 -17.06 13.83 16.32
N GLN A 56 -16.53 15.03 16.07
CA GLN A 56 -16.36 16.04 17.10
C GLN A 56 -17.77 16.26 17.60
N LYS A 57 -18.10 15.61 18.72
CA LYS A 57 -19.35 15.78 19.42
C LYS A 57 -19.36 17.27 19.77
N GLY A 58 -20.12 18.02 18.99
CA GLY A 58 -20.46 19.39 19.32
C GLY A 58 -21.02 19.37 20.73
N ASP A 59 -20.46 20.23 21.56
CA ASP A 59 -21.03 20.71 22.80
C ASP A 59 -22.57 20.79 22.71
N ASP A 60 -23.22 20.08 23.63
CA ASP A 60 -24.46 20.51 24.29
C ASP A 60 -24.39 20.04 25.75
#